data_AF-A0A2S8EPQ3-F1
#
_entry.id   AF-A0A2S8EPQ3-F1
#
_cell.length_a   1.000
_cell.length_b   1.000
_cell.length_c   1.000
_cell.angle_alpha   90.00
_cell.angle_beta   90.00
_cell.angle_gamma   90.00
#
_symmetry.space_group_name_H-M   'P 1'
#
loop_
_entity.id
_entity.type
_entity.pdbx_description
1 polymer ?
#
loop_
_entity_poly.entity_id
_entity_poly.type
_entity_poly.pdbx_seq_one_letter_code
_entity_poly.pdbx_strand_id
1 'polypeptide(L)'
;MMRALLGAVALAAAVGLAGPVAAQSRDETLADIRQELSVLYAEVQGLRRELSTTQGPPAGIGGGSLLDRVDAIESELRRLIGRTEELEHRIDRIVADATNRIGDLEFRLVELEGGDVSELGETTTLGSDSADGADGGEWREIPGLGLGSGGGGGAAVTGESGQTGPDLAATEQDDFDAARAALDAENYREAARRFDEFVETYTAGPLTTEAHFLRARAREELGETSQAARAYLDAYSTAPQGQRADEALFRLAGSLEALGQVEEACVMLGELALRFPGSDLLGRARERENALGCN
;
A
#
# COMPACT_ATOMS: atom_id res chain seq x y z
N MET A 1 13.02 47.40 -58.72
CA MET A 1 14.31 47.61 -58.02
C MET A 1 14.22 48.90 -57.23
N MET A 2 13.99 48.87 -55.92
CA MET A 2 14.53 49.86 -54.98
C MET A 2 14.37 49.30 -53.57
N ARG A 3 15.53 49.09 -52.96
CA ARG A 3 15.73 48.61 -51.60
C ARG A 3 15.68 49.83 -50.66
N ALA A 4 15.50 49.53 -49.38
CA ALA A 4 16.41 49.93 -48.32
C ALA A 4 15.89 50.92 -47.25
N LEU A 5 15.98 50.40 -46.01
CA LEU A 5 16.59 51.00 -44.80
C LEU A 5 15.79 52.12 -44.11
N LEU A 6 15.26 51.88 -42.90
CA LEU A 6 15.94 51.91 -41.58
C LEU A 6 16.70 53.23 -41.34
N GLY A 7 16.19 54.03 -40.41
CA GLY A 7 16.86 55.21 -39.89
C GLY A 7 16.09 55.81 -38.71
N ALA A 8 16.36 55.28 -37.52
CA ALA A 8 15.92 55.88 -36.26
C ALA A 8 16.83 57.06 -35.89
N VAL A 9 16.25 58.23 -35.59
CA VAL A 9 16.92 59.33 -34.90
C VAL A 9 15.95 59.93 -33.89
N ALA A 10 16.34 59.85 -32.62
CA ALA A 10 15.73 60.54 -31.49
C ALA A 10 16.36 61.93 -31.33
N LEU A 11 15.57 62.96 -31.02
CA LEU A 11 15.85 63.91 -29.93
C LEU A 11 14.76 65.00 -29.77
N ALA A 12 14.42 65.26 -28.51
CA ALA A 12 14.25 66.58 -27.89
C ALA A 12 12.84 67.17 -27.65
N ALA A 13 12.70 67.62 -26.39
CA ALA A 13 12.02 68.82 -25.89
C ALA A 13 10.57 68.73 -25.36
N ALA A 14 10.49 68.45 -24.05
CA ALA A 14 9.99 69.33 -22.99
C ALA A 14 8.55 69.92 -23.00
N VAL A 15 7.98 69.89 -21.78
CA VAL A 15 6.94 70.75 -21.19
C VAL A 15 5.49 70.26 -21.30
N GLY A 16 5.02 69.68 -20.17
CA GLY A 16 3.80 70.07 -19.48
C GLY A 16 2.45 69.69 -20.08
N LEU A 17 1.77 68.74 -19.46
CA LEU A 17 0.38 68.83 -18.99
C LEU A 17 -0.01 67.52 -18.30
N ALA A 18 -0.61 67.64 -17.11
CA ALA A 18 -1.08 66.53 -16.31
C ALA A 18 -2.25 65.80 -16.97
N GLY A 19 -2.22 64.46 -16.94
CA GLY A 19 -3.34 63.54 -17.16
C GLY A 19 -2.93 62.30 -17.98
N PRO A 20 -3.58 61.12 -17.82
CA PRO A 20 -4.44 60.62 -16.75
C PRO A 20 -3.78 59.46 -15.96
N VAL A 21 -4.03 59.37 -14.65
CA VAL A 21 -4.06 58.06 -13.98
C VAL A 21 -5.51 57.63 -14.01
N ALA A 22 -5.94 57.05 -15.12
CA ALA A 22 -7.11 56.18 -15.12
C ALA A 22 -6.57 54.78 -14.80
N ALA A 23 -6.72 54.40 -13.54
CA ALA A 23 -6.72 53.01 -13.14
C ALA A 23 -7.73 52.28 -14.05
N GLN A 24 -7.24 51.50 -15.01
CA GLN A 24 -8.09 50.54 -15.71
C GLN A 24 -8.43 49.47 -14.69
N SER A 25 -9.64 49.63 -14.14
CA SER A 25 -10.27 48.74 -13.21
C SER A 25 -10.38 47.35 -13.83
N ARG A 26 -10.16 46.36 -12.98
CA ARG A 26 -10.59 44.97 -13.14
C ARG A 26 -12.12 44.93 -13.11
N ASP A 27 -12.74 45.44 -14.16
CA ASP A 27 -14.16 45.21 -14.43
C ASP A 27 -14.24 44.45 -15.75
N GLU A 28 -13.88 43.16 -15.73
CA GLU A 28 -14.56 42.23 -16.63
C GLU A 28 -16.05 42.46 -16.39
N THR A 29 -16.69 43.10 -17.35
CA THR A 29 -18.08 43.50 -17.18
C THR A 29 -18.90 42.24 -16.96
N LEU A 30 -19.95 42.32 -16.15
CA LEU A 30 -20.85 41.18 -15.88
C LEU A 30 -21.44 40.58 -17.19
N ALA A 31 -21.41 41.35 -18.28
CA ALA A 31 -21.75 40.88 -19.62
C ALA A 31 -20.69 39.93 -20.21
N ASP A 32 -19.40 40.17 -19.98
CA ASP A 32 -18.30 39.35 -20.47
C ASP A 32 -18.30 37.96 -19.81
N ILE A 33 -18.42 37.92 -18.47
CA ILE A 33 -18.55 36.67 -17.71
C ILE A 33 -19.78 35.85 -18.15
N ARG A 34 -20.90 36.52 -18.48
CA ARG A 34 -22.10 35.84 -19.00
C ARG A 34 -21.87 35.28 -20.40
N GLN A 35 -21.11 35.98 -21.23
CA GLN A 35 -20.76 35.53 -22.56
C GLN A 35 -19.82 34.32 -22.49
N GLU A 36 -18.79 34.37 -21.64
CA GLU A 36 -17.90 33.24 -21.39
C GLU A 36 -18.63 32.04 -20.82
N LEU A 37 -19.55 32.24 -19.86
CA LEU A 37 -20.39 31.15 -19.33
C LEU A 37 -21.26 30.51 -20.42
N SER A 38 -21.77 31.29 -21.38
CA SER A 38 -22.58 30.76 -22.48
C SER A 38 -21.74 29.93 -23.46
N VAL A 39 -20.50 30.35 -23.73
CA VAL A 39 -19.54 29.62 -24.57
C VAL A 39 -19.12 28.33 -23.88
N LEU A 40 -18.76 28.39 -22.60
CA LEU A 40 -18.39 27.23 -21.81
C LEU A 40 -19.54 26.21 -21.71
N TYR A 41 -20.77 26.68 -21.54
CA TYR A 41 -21.94 25.80 -21.55
C TYR A 41 -22.13 25.11 -22.91
N ALA A 42 -21.92 25.83 -24.02
CA ALA A 42 -21.99 25.25 -25.35
C ALA A 42 -20.88 24.21 -25.60
N GLU A 43 -19.66 24.47 -25.12
CA GLU A 43 -18.52 23.53 -25.19
C GLU A 43 -18.78 22.27 -24.36
N VAL A 44 -19.30 22.40 -23.13
CA VAL A 44 -19.67 21.25 -22.28
C VAL A 44 -20.78 20.41 -22.92
N GLN A 45 -21.76 21.04 -23.55
CA GLN A 45 -22.81 20.33 -24.30
C GLN A 45 -22.25 19.66 -25.56
N GLY A 46 -21.25 20.27 -26.21
CA GLY A 46 -20.49 19.70 -27.31
C GLY A 46 -19.73 18.45 -26.89
N LEU A 47 -18.90 18.54 -25.85
CA LEU A 47 -18.16 17.44 -25.25
C LEU A 47 -19.07 16.32 -24.77
N ARG A 48 -20.23 16.64 -24.17
CA ARG A 48 -21.23 15.64 -23.78
C ARG A 48 -21.81 14.91 -24.98
N ARG A 49 -22.05 15.64 -26.09
CA ARG A 49 -22.55 15.05 -27.34
C ARG A 49 -21.46 14.22 -28.01
N GLU A 50 -20.20 14.65 -27.97
CA GLU A 50 -19.04 13.89 -28.46
C GLU A 50 -18.84 12.61 -27.65
N LEU A 51 -18.87 12.68 -26.31
CA LEU A 51 -18.81 11.50 -25.44
C LEU A 51 -19.99 10.55 -25.69
N SER A 52 -21.19 11.09 -25.90
CA SER A 52 -22.37 10.31 -26.26
C SER A 52 -22.31 9.72 -27.68
N THR A 53 -21.58 10.35 -28.61
CA THR A 53 -21.44 9.88 -29.99
C THR A 53 -20.26 8.92 -30.16
N THR A 54 -19.25 8.97 -29.28
CA THR A 54 -18.18 7.97 -29.20
C THR A 54 -18.64 6.64 -28.58
N GLN A 55 -19.91 6.56 -28.13
CA GLN A 55 -20.54 5.36 -27.57
C GLN A 55 -21.69 4.82 -28.44
N GLY A 56 -21.45 4.65 -29.74
CA GLY A 56 -22.31 3.81 -30.57
C GLY A 56 -21.55 3.12 -31.69
N PRO A 57 -21.81 1.82 -31.95
CA PRO A 57 -21.68 0.68 -31.06
C PRO A 57 -20.55 -0.26 -31.54
N PRO A 58 -19.78 -0.93 -30.66
CA PRO A 58 -19.28 -2.25 -30.99
C PRO A 58 -20.39 -3.26 -30.66
N ALA A 59 -20.82 -4.00 -31.67
CA ALA A 59 -21.58 -5.21 -31.44
C ALA A 59 -20.74 -6.16 -30.57
N GLY A 60 -21.27 -6.53 -29.41
CA GLY A 60 -20.78 -7.67 -28.63
C GLY A 60 -20.35 -7.34 -27.22
N ILE A 61 -21.08 -7.92 -26.26
CA ILE A 61 -20.77 -8.08 -24.83
C ILE A 61 -21.12 -6.84 -23.96
N GLY A 62 -22.39 -6.79 -23.54
CA GLY A 62 -22.83 -6.36 -22.21
C GLY A 62 -22.28 -5.05 -21.65
N GLY A 63 -22.39 -3.95 -22.41
CA GLY A 63 -22.03 -2.61 -21.94
C GLY A 63 -23.12 -2.01 -21.06
N GLY A 64 -22.98 -2.17 -19.75
CA GLY A 64 -23.65 -1.28 -18.80
C GLY A 64 -23.07 0.13 -18.92
N SER A 65 -23.93 1.14 -18.84
CA SER A 65 -23.55 2.54 -18.68
C SER A 65 -22.53 2.69 -17.54
N LEU A 66 -21.71 3.75 -17.54
CA LEU A 66 -20.87 4.08 -16.37
C LEU A 66 -21.69 4.13 -15.07
N LEU A 67 -22.98 4.48 -15.16
CA LEU A 67 -23.93 4.41 -14.05
C LEU A 67 -24.18 2.97 -13.59
N ASP A 68 -24.40 2.02 -14.50
CA ASP A 68 -24.60 0.60 -14.16
C ASP A 68 -23.33 0.01 -13.51
N ARG A 69 -22.15 0.48 -13.91
CA ARG A 69 -20.87 0.09 -13.28
C ARG A 69 -20.75 0.65 -11.86
N VAL A 70 -21.19 1.89 -11.62
CA VAL A 70 -21.21 2.49 -10.26
C VAL A 70 -22.22 1.74 -9.38
N ASP A 71 -23.42 1.45 -9.88
CA ASP A 71 -24.43 0.68 -9.16
C ASP A 71 -23.91 -0.73 -8.81
N ALA A 72 -23.18 -1.38 -9.71
CA ALA A 72 -22.52 -2.66 -9.45
C ALA A 72 -21.47 -2.55 -8.34
N ILE A 73 -20.63 -1.51 -8.36
CA ILE A 73 -19.62 -1.26 -7.32
C ILE A 73 -20.29 -1.00 -5.96
N GLU A 74 -21.35 -0.18 -5.92
CA GLU A 74 -22.10 0.08 -4.67
C GLU A 74 -22.72 -1.20 -4.11
N SER A 75 -23.25 -2.06 -4.97
CA SER A 75 -23.81 -3.34 -4.55
C SER A 75 -22.74 -4.27 -3.95
N GLU A 76 -21.53 -4.26 -4.51
CA GLU A 76 -20.42 -5.07 -4.03
C GLU A 76 -19.84 -4.50 -2.72
N LEU A 77 -19.80 -3.18 -2.55
CA LEU A 77 -19.41 -2.56 -1.27
C LEU A 77 -20.38 -2.93 -0.15
N ARG A 78 -21.69 -2.88 -0.40
CA ARG A 78 -22.70 -3.34 0.59
C ARG A 78 -22.52 -4.82 0.91
N ARG A 79 -22.20 -5.64 -0.08
CA ARG A 79 -21.92 -7.07 0.09
C ARG A 79 -20.66 -7.34 0.90
N LEU A 80 -19.59 -6.56 0.69
CA LEU A 80 -18.35 -6.66 1.44
C LEU A 80 -18.54 -6.25 2.90
N ILE A 81 -19.27 -5.17 3.16
CA ILE A 81 -19.62 -4.75 4.53
C ILE A 81 -20.35 -5.89 5.26
N GLY A 82 -21.36 -6.49 4.62
CA GLY A 82 -22.07 -7.62 5.22
C GLY A 82 -21.18 -8.85 5.49
N ARG A 83 -20.17 -9.09 4.64
CA ARG A 83 -19.16 -10.15 4.88
C ARG A 83 -18.23 -9.80 6.04
N THR A 84 -17.85 -8.55 6.20
CA THR A 84 -17.03 -8.09 7.32
C THR A 84 -17.80 -8.26 8.63
N GLU A 85 -19.06 -7.82 8.68
CA GLU A 85 -19.92 -8.01 9.86
C GLU A 85 -20.13 -9.50 10.20
N GLU A 86 -20.30 -10.36 9.19
CA GLU A 86 -20.39 -11.82 9.38
C GLU A 86 -19.09 -12.41 9.95
N LEU A 87 -17.93 -11.94 9.47
CA LEU A 87 -16.62 -12.38 9.95
C LEU A 87 -16.35 -11.90 11.37
N GLU A 88 -16.64 -10.63 11.68
CA GLU A 88 -16.55 -10.08 13.05
C GLU A 88 -17.40 -10.89 14.02
N HIS A 89 -18.68 -11.12 13.69
CA HIS A 89 -19.55 -11.92 14.55
C HIS A 89 -19.09 -13.37 14.69
N ARG A 90 -18.49 -13.95 13.64
CA ARG A 90 -17.90 -15.29 13.71
C ARG A 90 -16.69 -15.32 14.63
N ILE A 91 -15.82 -14.31 14.57
CA ILE A 91 -14.65 -14.19 15.43
C ILE A 91 -15.09 -14.06 16.89
N ASP A 92 -16.04 -13.18 17.19
CA ASP A 92 -16.56 -12.99 18.56
C ASP A 92 -17.09 -14.31 19.15
N ARG A 93 -17.82 -15.09 18.35
CA ARG A 93 -18.33 -16.41 18.79
C ARG A 93 -17.20 -17.41 19.02
N ILE A 94 -16.16 -17.40 18.20
CA ILE A 94 -15.00 -18.29 18.35
C ILE A 94 -14.20 -17.91 19.61
N VAL A 95 -13.97 -16.61 19.83
CA VAL A 95 -13.26 -16.12 21.02
C VAL A 95 -14.01 -16.47 22.29
N ALA A 96 -15.34 -16.30 22.31
CA ALA A 96 -16.17 -16.70 23.43
C ALA A 96 -16.14 -18.22 23.68
N ASP A 97 -16.24 -19.06 22.65
CA ASP A 97 -16.14 -20.53 22.79
C ASP A 97 -14.75 -20.95 23.29
N ALA A 98 -13.69 -20.37 22.73
CA ALA A 98 -12.31 -20.68 23.11
C ALA A 98 -12.04 -20.30 24.57
N THR A 99 -12.44 -19.10 24.98
CA THR A 99 -12.29 -18.60 26.36
C THR A 99 -13.00 -19.51 27.35
N ASN A 100 -14.24 -19.93 27.05
CA ASN A 100 -14.97 -20.86 27.92
C ASN A 100 -14.29 -22.23 28.03
N ARG A 101 -13.74 -22.75 26.92
CA ARG A 101 -13.00 -24.02 26.93
C ARG A 101 -11.69 -23.93 27.70
N ILE A 102 -11.00 -22.81 27.61
CA ILE A 102 -9.77 -22.57 28.38
C ILE A 102 -10.10 -22.58 29.86
N GLY A 103 -11.16 -21.87 30.28
CA GLY A 103 -11.62 -21.91 31.67
C GLY A 103 -11.97 -23.32 32.17
N ASP A 104 -12.64 -24.15 31.35
CA ASP A 104 -12.90 -25.56 31.70
C ASP A 104 -11.61 -26.38 31.85
N LEU A 105 -10.64 -26.18 30.96
CA LEU A 105 -9.35 -26.86 31.01
C LEU A 105 -8.52 -26.43 32.22
N GLU A 106 -8.50 -25.15 32.55
CA GLU A 106 -7.83 -24.59 33.74
C GLU A 106 -8.43 -25.19 35.02
N PHE A 107 -9.76 -25.22 35.13
CA PHE A 107 -10.46 -25.84 36.26
C PHE A 107 -10.08 -27.32 36.42
N ARG A 108 -10.13 -28.08 35.32
CA ARG A 108 -9.77 -29.51 35.33
C ARG A 108 -8.31 -29.76 35.64
N LEU A 109 -7.41 -28.88 35.19
CA LEU A 109 -5.98 -28.99 35.47
C LEU A 109 -5.72 -28.83 36.96
N VAL A 110 -6.32 -27.82 37.60
CA VAL A 110 -6.16 -27.59 39.04
C VAL A 110 -6.73 -28.74 39.87
N GLU A 111 -7.87 -29.31 39.48
CA GLU A 111 -8.44 -30.50 40.14
C GLU A 111 -7.50 -31.72 40.05
N LEU A 112 -6.80 -31.89 38.91
CA LEU A 112 -5.85 -32.99 38.70
C LEU A 112 -4.51 -32.77 39.40
N GLU A 113 -4.05 -31.52 39.49
CA GLU A 113 -2.79 -31.15 40.15
C GLU A 113 -2.93 -31.00 41.69
N GLY A 114 -4.16 -31.03 42.20
CA GLY A 114 -4.46 -30.92 43.64
C GLY A 114 -4.31 -29.50 44.20
N GLY A 115 -4.42 -28.48 43.33
CA GLY A 115 -4.41 -27.08 43.72
C GLY A 115 -5.78 -26.58 44.20
N ASP A 116 -5.83 -25.35 44.71
CA ASP A 116 -7.08 -24.69 45.10
C ASP A 116 -7.71 -23.98 43.90
N VAL A 117 -8.90 -24.42 43.48
CA VAL A 117 -9.66 -23.80 42.38
C VAL A 117 -10.09 -22.35 42.69
N SER A 118 -10.05 -21.95 43.96
CA SER A 118 -10.37 -20.58 44.39
C SER A 118 -9.27 -19.57 44.06
N GLU A 119 -8.07 -20.05 43.71
CA GLU A 119 -6.93 -19.21 43.27
C GLU A 119 -6.94 -18.98 41.74
N LEU A 120 -7.83 -19.65 41.00
CA LEU A 120 -8.00 -19.40 39.56
C LEU A 120 -8.67 -18.03 39.36
N GLY A 121 -7.94 -17.11 38.71
CA GLY A 121 -8.47 -15.82 38.27
C GLY A 121 -9.45 -15.94 37.09
N GLU A 122 -9.96 -14.82 36.61
CA GLU A 122 -10.78 -14.80 35.40
C GLU A 122 -9.93 -15.21 34.19
N THR A 123 -10.38 -16.23 33.46
CA THR A 123 -9.70 -16.71 32.25
C THR A 123 -9.61 -15.56 31.24
N THR A 124 -8.38 -15.15 30.91
CA THR A 124 -8.15 -13.98 30.07
C THR A 124 -8.67 -14.29 28.67
N THR A 125 -9.61 -13.49 28.19
CA THR A 125 -10.20 -13.74 26.88
C THR A 125 -9.11 -13.64 25.81
N LEU A 126 -9.05 -14.63 24.91
CA LEU A 126 -8.07 -14.64 23.83
C LEU A 126 -8.35 -13.48 22.87
N GLY A 127 -7.66 -12.36 23.06
CA GLY A 127 -7.80 -11.16 22.24
C GLY A 127 -8.39 -9.93 22.94
N SER A 128 -8.60 -9.93 24.27
CA SER A 128 -8.85 -8.69 25.00
C SER A 128 -7.54 -8.05 25.47
N ASP A 129 -7.04 -7.08 24.70
CA ASP A 129 -6.13 -6.07 25.24
C ASP A 129 -6.93 -5.16 26.19
N SER A 130 -7.07 -5.56 27.44
CA SER A 130 -7.50 -4.68 28.53
C SER A 130 -7.03 -5.23 29.86
N ALA A 131 -5.93 -4.63 30.32
CA ALA A 131 -5.62 -4.52 31.73
C ALA A 131 -6.81 -3.90 32.47
N ASP A 132 -7.43 -4.63 33.40
CA ASP A 132 -8.01 -4.09 34.63
C ASP A 132 -8.52 -5.25 35.51
N GLY A 133 -7.87 -5.46 36.65
CA GLY A 133 -8.20 -6.51 37.62
C GLY A 133 -7.11 -6.65 38.70
N ALA A 134 -7.06 -5.69 39.62
CA ALA A 134 -6.09 -5.61 40.72
C ALA A 134 -6.39 -6.61 41.85
N ASP A 135 -5.40 -7.40 42.29
CA ASP A 135 -4.74 -7.24 43.62
C ASP A 135 -3.50 -8.16 43.78
N GLY A 136 -2.34 -7.55 44.03
CA GLY A 136 -1.22 -8.01 44.88
C GLY A 136 -0.45 -9.31 44.60
N GLY A 137 0.61 -9.26 43.76
CA GLY A 137 1.60 -10.36 43.68
C GLY A 137 2.81 -10.15 42.77
N GLU A 138 3.55 -9.05 42.95
CA GLU A 138 4.94 -8.76 42.55
C GLU A 138 5.66 -9.72 41.56
N TRP A 139 5.74 -9.34 40.27
CA TRP A 139 6.92 -9.57 39.40
C TRP A 139 7.10 -8.47 38.35
N ARG A 140 8.12 -7.64 38.61
CA ARG A 140 9.03 -6.87 37.71
C ARG A 140 8.51 -6.25 36.39
N GLU A 141 8.60 -4.92 36.34
CA GLU A 141 8.49 -4.06 35.15
C GLU A 141 9.37 -4.52 33.97
N ILE A 142 8.75 -4.60 32.79
CA ILE A 142 9.40 -4.44 31.49
C ILE A 142 8.66 -3.30 30.77
N PRO A 143 9.27 -2.12 30.55
CA PRO A 143 8.56 -0.99 29.99
C PRO A 143 8.41 -1.11 28.47
N GLY A 144 7.16 -1.05 27.99
CA GLY A 144 6.81 -0.26 26.81
C GLY A 144 6.16 -0.96 25.61
N LEU A 145 4.93 -1.49 25.74
CA LEU A 145 3.96 -1.53 24.64
C LEU A 145 2.58 -1.16 25.18
N GLY A 146 2.15 0.06 24.87
CA GLY A 146 0.79 0.53 25.12
C GLY A 146 0.06 0.68 23.80
N LEU A 147 -0.98 -0.12 23.60
CA LEU A 147 -2.04 0.16 22.63
C LEU A 147 -3.37 0.14 23.39
N GLY A 148 -3.90 1.34 23.62
CA GLY A 148 -5.27 1.54 24.09
C GLY A 148 -6.21 1.62 22.90
N SER A 149 -7.28 0.82 22.95
CA SER A 149 -8.44 0.88 22.07
C SER A 149 -9.41 1.98 22.51
N GLY A 150 -10.05 2.65 21.55
CA GLY A 150 -11.17 3.55 21.81
C GLY A 150 -11.65 4.30 20.57
N GLY A 151 -12.69 3.77 19.91
CA GLY A 151 -13.34 4.41 18.77
C GLY A 151 -14.43 5.42 19.14
N GLY A 152 -14.56 6.47 18.31
CA GLY A 152 -15.85 7.01 17.87
C GLY A 152 -16.37 8.31 18.49
N GLY A 153 -16.18 9.43 17.77
CA GLY A 153 -17.22 10.46 17.60
C GLY A 153 -16.89 11.90 17.99
N GLY A 154 -16.83 12.80 16.99
CA GLY A 154 -17.18 14.23 17.16
C GLY A 154 -16.06 15.25 16.98
N ALA A 155 -15.88 15.69 15.73
CA ALA A 155 -15.36 16.99 15.28
C ALA A 155 -14.55 17.89 16.26
N ALA A 156 -13.25 17.99 16.02
CA ALA A 156 -12.56 19.28 15.96
C ALA A 156 -11.28 19.13 15.12
N VAL A 157 -11.11 20.02 14.16
CA VAL A 157 -9.88 20.16 13.40
C VAL A 157 -8.80 20.71 14.33
N THR A 158 -7.79 19.90 14.62
CA THR A 158 -6.44 20.36 14.96
C THR A 158 -5.49 19.33 14.38
N GLY A 159 -4.67 19.75 13.43
CA GLY A 159 -3.62 18.89 12.90
C GLY A 159 -2.66 18.53 14.02
N GLU A 160 -2.50 17.23 14.26
CA GLU A 160 -1.44 16.69 15.11
C GLU A 160 -0.56 15.83 14.20
N SER A 161 0.35 16.52 13.51
CA SER A 161 1.60 15.93 13.08
C SER A 161 2.47 15.82 14.34
N GLY A 162 2.78 14.61 14.82
CA GLY A 162 3.77 14.49 15.89
C GLY A 162 3.68 13.28 16.81
N GLN A 163 3.83 12.08 16.27
CA GLN A 163 4.57 11.01 16.96
C GLN A 163 5.47 10.28 15.94
N THR A 164 6.31 11.04 15.26
CA THR A 164 7.44 10.52 14.48
C THR A 164 8.70 10.95 15.20
N GLY A 165 9.02 10.24 16.28
CA GLY A 165 10.27 10.41 17.00
C GLY A 165 11.39 9.57 16.39
N PRO A 166 12.66 9.94 16.60
CA PRO A 166 13.84 9.14 16.24
C PRO A 166 13.84 7.71 16.85
N ASP A 167 13.01 7.45 17.87
CA ASP A 167 12.89 6.15 18.55
C ASP A 167 12.33 5.04 17.65
N LEU A 168 11.30 5.31 16.85
CA LEU A 168 10.72 4.29 15.95
C LEU A 168 11.63 4.02 14.76
N ALA A 169 12.31 5.04 14.24
CA ALA A 169 13.26 4.88 13.13
C ALA A 169 14.54 4.16 13.58
N ALA A 170 15.00 4.37 14.82
CA ALA A 170 16.10 3.60 15.40
C ALA A 170 15.70 2.13 15.61
N THR A 171 14.49 1.89 16.12
CA THR A 171 13.96 0.52 16.31
C THR A 171 13.80 -0.21 14.97
N GLU A 172 13.28 0.46 13.93
CA GLU A 172 13.18 -0.10 12.57
C GLU A 172 14.55 -0.52 12.04
N GLN A 173 15.56 0.34 12.17
CA GLN A 173 16.90 -0.01 11.72
C GLN A 173 17.48 -1.19 12.50
N ASP A 174 17.34 -1.20 13.82
CA ASP A 174 17.86 -2.27 14.69
C ASP A 174 17.19 -3.62 14.39
N ASP A 175 15.86 -3.66 14.19
CA ASP A 175 15.13 -4.87 13.84
C ASP A 175 15.54 -5.40 12.46
N PHE A 176 15.71 -4.49 11.49
CA PHE A 176 16.21 -4.85 10.17
C PHE A 176 17.62 -5.45 10.24
N ASP A 177 18.53 -4.80 10.98
CA ASP A 177 19.92 -5.25 11.13
C ASP A 177 20.00 -6.60 11.86
N ALA A 178 19.13 -6.81 12.84
CA ALA A 178 19.00 -8.07 13.55
C ALA A 178 18.50 -9.21 12.63
N ALA A 179 17.55 -8.94 11.72
CA ALA A 179 17.10 -9.90 10.71
C ALA A 179 18.21 -10.18 9.68
N ARG A 180 18.91 -9.13 9.25
CA ARG A 180 20.03 -9.21 8.30
C ARG A 180 21.18 -10.03 8.84
N ALA A 181 21.56 -9.83 10.10
CA ALA A 181 22.62 -10.59 10.76
C ALA A 181 22.30 -12.10 10.81
N ALA A 182 21.04 -12.48 11.03
CA ALA A 182 20.63 -13.89 10.97
C ALA A 182 20.79 -14.47 9.56
N LEU A 183 20.47 -13.69 8.52
CA LEU A 183 20.64 -14.10 7.13
C LEU A 183 22.12 -14.28 6.76
N ASP A 184 22.97 -13.31 7.14
CA ASP A 184 24.40 -13.34 6.86
C ASP A 184 25.13 -14.46 7.66
N ALA A 185 24.54 -14.89 8.78
CA ALA A 185 24.97 -16.07 9.54
C ALA A 185 24.40 -17.41 9.02
N GLU A 186 23.75 -17.41 7.85
CA GLU A 186 23.11 -18.57 7.21
C GLU A 186 22.01 -19.22 8.08
N ASN A 187 21.53 -18.53 9.12
CA ASN A 187 20.39 -18.96 9.91
C ASN A 187 19.08 -18.56 9.23
N TYR A 188 18.82 -19.19 8.08
CA TYR A 188 17.72 -18.80 7.18
C TYR A 188 16.34 -18.90 7.84
N ARG A 189 16.14 -19.84 8.77
CA ARG A 189 14.86 -19.97 9.49
C ARG A 189 14.60 -18.79 10.40
N GLU A 190 15.61 -18.36 11.16
CA GLU A 190 15.48 -17.18 12.02
C GLU A 190 15.39 -15.90 11.18
N ALA A 191 16.17 -15.80 10.10
CA ALA A 191 16.10 -14.66 9.19
C ALA A 191 14.70 -14.50 8.59
N ALA A 192 14.10 -15.59 8.08
CA ALA A 192 12.75 -15.57 7.53
C ALA A 192 11.72 -15.11 8.57
N ARG A 193 11.78 -15.64 9.79
CA ARG A 193 10.88 -15.24 10.89
C ARG A 193 11.03 -13.75 11.25
N ARG A 194 12.26 -13.25 11.38
CA ARG A 194 12.50 -11.84 11.70
C ARG A 194 12.05 -10.91 10.58
N PHE A 195 12.28 -11.28 9.32
CA PHE A 195 11.77 -10.48 8.20
C PHE A 195 10.25 -10.57 8.06
N ASP A 196 9.61 -11.68 8.46
CA ASP A 196 8.14 -11.76 8.56
C ASP A 196 7.61 -10.72 9.55
N GLU A 197 8.15 -10.73 10.77
CA GLU A 197 7.83 -9.78 11.84
C GLU A 197 8.11 -8.33 11.42
N PHE A 198 9.22 -8.10 10.73
CA PHE A 198 9.60 -6.77 10.22
C PHE A 198 8.55 -6.22 9.25
N VAL A 199 8.12 -6.98 8.24
CA VAL A 199 7.18 -6.47 7.22
C VAL A 199 5.74 -6.36 7.73
N GLU A 200 5.42 -7.06 8.82
CA GLU A 200 4.15 -6.88 9.55
C GLU A 200 4.15 -5.60 10.40
N THR A 201 5.29 -5.30 11.02
CA THR A 201 5.47 -4.12 11.89
C THR A 201 5.66 -2.83 11.08
N TYR A 202 6.51 -2.90 10.05
CA TYR A 202 6.91 -1.77 9.20
C TYR A 202 6.36 -1.99 7.79
N THR A 203 5.17 -1.45 7.52
CA THR A 203 4.41 -1.75 6.29
C THR A 203 4.82 -0.91 5.07
N ALA A 204 5.68 0.09 5.23
CA ALA A 204 6.14 0.93 4.14
C ALA A 204 7.51 1.53 4.44
N GLY A 205 8.31 1.74 3.40
CA GLY A 205 9.63 2.35 3.51
C GLY A 205 10.68 1.61 2.68
N PRO A 206 11.86 2.23 2.48
CA PRO A 206 12.94 1.59 1.73
C PRO A 206 13.44 0.31 2.41
N LEU A 207 13.45 0.26 3.76
CA LEU A 207 13.83 -0.94 4.50
C LEU A 207 12.76 -2.03 4.38
N THR A 208 11.47 -1.70 4.39
CA THR A 208 10.39 -2.67 4.12
C THR A 208 10.52 -3.33 2.76
N THR A 209 10.76 -2.55 1.70
CA THR A 209 10.98 -3.10 0.35
C THR A 209 12.17 -4.06 0.34
N GLU A 210 13.27 -3.68 0.97
CA GLU A 210 14.46 -4.52 1.08
C GLU A 210 14.18 -5.78 1.93
N ALA A 211 13.43 -5.65 3.02
CA ALA A 211 13.05 -6.74 3.91
C ALA A 211 12.20 -7.80 3.18
N HIS A 212 11.24 -7.40 2.35
CA HIS A 212 10.49 -8.34 1.50
C HIS A 212 11.43 -9.16 0.60
N PHE A 213 12.43 -8.52 0.00
CA PHE A 213 13.39 -9.21 -0.86
C PHE A 213 14.28 -10.18 -0.06
N LEU A 214 14.76 -9.77 1.12
CA LEU A 214 15.62 -10.60 1.96
C LEU A 214 14.85 -11.76 2.62
N ARG A 215 13.58 -11.55 2.98
CA ARG A 215 12.63 -12.58 3.38
C ARG A 215 12.52 -13.66 2.30
N ALA A 216 12.36 -13.23 1.04
CA ALA A 216 12.27 -14.15 -0.09
C ALA A 216 13.55 -14.97 -0.26
N ARG A 217 14.72 -14.33 -0.15
CA ARG A 217 16.01 -15.03 -0.17
C ARG A 217 16.15 -16.05 0.96
N ALA A 218 15.78 -15.69 2.19
CA ALA A 218 15.82 -16.63 3.31
C ALA A 218 14.96 -17.86 3.04
N ARG A 219 13.74 -17.66 2.50
CA ARG A 219 12.80 -18.72 2.15
C ARG A 219 13.30 -19.56 0.95
N GLU A 220 13.98 -18.94 -0.01
CA GLU A 220 14.64 -19.64 -1.13
C GLU A 220 15.70 -20.62 -0.61
N GLU A 221 16.57 -20.18 0.31
CA GLU A 221 17.63 -21.02 0.92
C GLU A 221 17.07 -22.14 1.81
N LEU A 222 15.89 -21.96 2.39
CA LEU A 222 15.16 -23.02 3.11
C LEU A 222 14.50 -24.05 2.18
N GLY A 223 14.46 -23.80 0.88
CA GLY A 223 13.72 -24.61 -0.09
C GLY A 223 12.20 -24.40 -0.03
N GLU A 224 11.74 -23.33 0.63
CA GLU A 224 10.32 -22.99 0.73
C GLU A 224 9.85 -22.21 -0.51
N THR A 225 9.94 -22.83 -1.68
CA THR A 225 9.79 -22.15 -2.98
C THR A 225 8.47 -21.38 -3.13
N SER A 226 7.34 -21.94 -2.68
CA SER A 226 6.04 -21.24 -2.72
C SER A 226 6.02 -19.98 -1.88
N GLN A 227 6.72 -20.00 -0.75
CA GLN A 227 6.83 -18.90 0.18
C GLN A 227 7.82 -17.85 -0.32
N ALA A 228 8.93 -18.28 -0.94
CA ALA A 228 9.88 -17.40 -1.61
C ALA A 228 9.23 -16.64 -2.77
N ALA A 229 8.47 -17.33 -3.63
CA ALA A 229 7.75 -16.70 -4.75
C ALA A 229 6.85 -15.55 -4.29
N ARG A 230 6.04 -15.77 -3.24
CA ARG A 230 5.17 -14.72 -2.68
C ARG A 230 5.98 -13.52 -2.17
N ALA A 231 7.05 -13.77 -1.42
CA ALA A 231 7.88 -12.70 -0.89
C ALA A 231 8.63 -11.91 -1.99
N TYR A 232 9.07 -12.56 -3.07
CA TYR A 232 9.63 -11.85 -4.24
C TYR A 232 8.58 -11.00 -4.96
N LEU A 233 7.35 -11.50 -5.06
CA LEU A 233 6.24 -10.72 -5.61
C LEU A 233 5.94 -9.49 -4.74
N ASP A 234 5.94 -9.63 -3.43
CA ASP A 234 5.76 -8.51 -2.50
C ASP A 234 6.89 -7.47 -2.66
N ALA A 235 8.14 -7.93 -2.76
CA ALA A 235 9.30 -7.06 -2.98
C ALA A 235 9.18 -6.25 -4.27
N TYR A 236 8.75 -6.87 -5.37
CA TYR A 236 8.51 -6.18 -6.63
C TYR A 236 7.30 -5.25 -6.56
N SER A 237 6.20 -5.70 -5.97
CA SER A 237 4.92 -4.97 -5.96
C SER A 237 4.96 -3.73 -5.08
N THR A 238 5.74 -3.76 -3.98
CA THR A 238 5.95 -2.60 -3.09
C THR A 238 6.86 -1.55 -3.71
N ALA A 239 7.83 -1.93 -4.54
CA ALA A 239 8.69 -0.99 -5.26
C ALA A 239 8.98 -1.43 -6.70
N PRO A 240 8.03 -1.27 -7.64
CA PRO A 240 8.17 -1.76 -9.02
C PRO A 240 9.27 -1.05 -9.84
N GLN A 241 9.80 0.06 -9.34
CA GLN A 241 10.92 0.81 -9.93
C GLN A 241 12.12 0.88 -8.98
N GLY A 242 12.11 0.08 -7.91
CA GLY A 242 13.18 0.04 -6.91
C GLY A 242 14.46 -0.59 -7.46
N GLN A 243 15.56 -0.39 -6.74
CA GLN A 243 16.89 -0.90 -7.10
C GLN A 243 16.95 -2.44 -7.20
N ARG A 244 16.00 -3.15 -6.59
CA ARG A 244 15.90 -4.62 -6.62
C ARG A 244 14.72 -5.14 -7.41
N ALA A 245 13.97 -4.28 -8.09
CA ALA A 245 12.75 -4.68 -8.76
C ALA A 245 13.01 -5.68 -9.91
N ASP A 246 14.11 -5.47 -10.64
CA ASP A 246 14.56 -6.36 -11.71
C ASP A 246 15.02 -7.73 -11.17
N GLU A 247 15.84 -7.74 -10.11
CA GLU A 247 16.26 -8.98 -9.46
C GLU A 247 15.08 -9.73 -8.82
N ALA A 248 14.14 -9.01 -8.20
CA ALA A 248 12.94 -9.60 -7.60
C ALA A 248 12.09 -10.32 -8.66
N LEU A 249 11.85 -9.71 -9.83
CA LEU A 249 11.15 -10.35 -10.94
C LEU A 249 11.89 -11.58 -11.46
N PHE A 250 13.20 -11.47 -11.66
CA PHE A 250 14.01 -12.59 -12.15
C PHE A 250 13.98 -13.79 -11.19
N ARG A 251 14.07 -13.54 -9.88
CA ARG A 251 14.00 -14.59 -8.85
C ARG A 251 12.60 -15.13 -8.64
N LEU A 252 11.57 -14.29 -8.78
CA LEU A 252 10.18 -14.74 -8.84
C LEU A 252 9.98 -15.75 -9.97
N ALA A 253 10.46 -15.43 -11.18
CA ALA A 253 10.39 -16.35 -12.32
C ALA A 253 11.09 -17.69 -12.03
N GLY A 254 12.29 -17.66 -11.44
CA GLY A 254 13.00 -18.87 -11.02
C GLY A 254 12.24 -19.69 -9.97
N SER A 255 11.56 -19.02 -9.04
CA SER A 255 10.71 -19.69 -8.04
C SER A 255 9.48 -20.33 -8.69
N LEU A 256 8.85 -19.65 -9.66
CA LEU A 256 7.70 -20.18 -10.40
C LEU A 256 8.08 -21.40 -11.24
N GLU A 257 9.23 -21.35 -11.93
CA GLU A 257 9.78 -22.52 -12.63
C GLU A 257 9.95 -23.72 -11.69
N ALA A 258 10.56 -23.51 -10.51
CA ALA A 258 10.77 -24.58 -9.54
C ALA A 258 9.45 -25.16 -8.98
N LEU A 259 8.35 -24.41 -9.06
CA LEU A 259 6.99 -24.86 -8.75
C LEU A 259 6.27 -25.50 -9.94
N GLY A 260 6.90 -25.58 -11.11
CA GLY A 260 6.30 -26.07 -12.35
C GLY A 260 5.36 -25.09 -13.05
N GLN A 261 5.32 -23.84 -12.60
CA GLN A 261 4.51 -22.75 -13.16
C GLN A 261 5.27 -22.06 -14.30
N VAL A 262 5.49 -22.82 -15.38
CA VAL A 262 6.35 -22.39 -16.50
C VAL A 262 5.75 -21.21 -17.25
N GLU A 263 4.45 -21.22 -17.51
CA GLU A 263 3.76 -20.12 -18.22
C GLU A 263 3.90 -18.80 -17.44
N GLU A 264 3.66 -18.83 -16.13
CA GLU A 264 3.81 -17.67 -15.26
C GLU A 264 5.28 -17.22 -15.17
N ALA A 265 6.23 -18.15 -15.12
CA ALA A 265 7.66 -17.83 -15.17
C ALA A 265 8.03 -17.10 -16.47
N CYS A 266 7.54 -17.57 -17.62
CA CYS A 266 7.73 -16.91 -18.91
C CYS A 266 7.18 -15.48 -18.92
N VAL A 267 5.99 -15.27 -18.36
CA VAL A 267 5.40 -13.92 -18.23
C VAL A 267 6.32 -13.00 -17.41
N MET A 268 6.81 -13.47 -16.26
CA MET A 268 7.69 -12.65 -15.41
C MET A 268 9.04 -12.32 -16.07
N LEU A 269 9.61 -13.25 -16.84
CA LEU A 269 10.85 -13.01 -17.60
C LEU A 269 10.63 -12.02 -18.76
N GLY A 270 9.50 -12.12 -19.45
CA GLY A 270 9.14 -11.15 -20.49
C GLY A 270 8.92 -9.74 -19.93
N GLU A 271 8.29 -9.65 -18.76
CA GLU A 271 8.12 -8.38 -18.03
C GLU A 271 9.45 -7.73 -17.65
N LEU A 272 10.44 -8.53 -17.24
CA LEU A 272 11.80 -8.03 -16.96
C LEU A 272 12.41 -7.35 -18.19
N ALA A 273 12.28 -7.95 -19.38
CA ALA A 273 12.79 -7.39 -20.64
C ALA A 273 12.09 -6.09 -21.04
N LEU A 274 10.78 -5.99 -20.77
CA LEU A 274 9.98 -4.81 -21.10
C LEU A 274 10.24 -3.65 -20.13
N ARG A 275 10.32 -3.94 -18.83
CA ARG A 275 10.38 -2.92 -17.78
C ARG A 275 11.80 -2.50 -17.41
N PHE A 276 12.78 -3.39 -17.58
CA PHE A 276 14.16 -3.15 -17.19
C PHE A 276 15.12 -3.38 -18.37
N PRO A 277 15.02 -2.60 -19.46
CA PRO A 277 15.80 -2.81 -20.69
C PRO A 277 17.32 -2.63 -20.52
N GLY A 278 17.78 -2.10 -19.39
CA GLY A 278 19.20 -1.95 -19.04
C GLY A 278 19.68 -2.89 -17.93
N SER A 279 18.88 -3.85 -17.48
CA SER A 279 19.29 -4.78 -16.42
C SER A 279 20.37 -5.75 -16.93
N ASP A 280 21.37 -6.02 -16.10
CA ASP A 280 22.39 -7.03 -16.35
C ASP A 280 21.80 -8.46 -16.39
N LEU A 281 20.58 -8.64 -15.87
CA LEU A 281 19.88 -9.92 -15.83
C LEU A 281 19.24 -10.31 -17.17
N LEU A 282 19.13 -9.40 -18.14
CA LEU A 282 18.44 -9.68 -19.41
C LEU A 282 19.04 -10.83 -20.21
N GLY A 283 20.37 -10.99 -20.17
CA GLY A 283 21.04 -12.12 -20.80
C GLY A 283 20.61 -13.45 -20.18
N ARG A 284 20.64 -13.52 -18.85
CA ARG A 284 20.24 -14.71 -18.08
C ARG A 284 18.74 -15.00 -18.21
N ALA A 285 17.92 -13.95 -18.29
CA ALA A 285 16.48 -14.09 -18.50
C ALA A 285 16.19 -14.75 -19.83
N ARG A 286 16.82 -14.29 -20.93
CA ARG A 286 16.67 -14.90 -22.25
C ARG A 286 17.15 -16.34 -22.31
N GLU A 287 18.26 -16.65 -21.67
CA GLU A 287 18.74 -18.04 -21.56
C GLU A 287 17.71 -18.93 -20.87
N ARG A 288 17.09 -18.41 -19.80
CA ARG A 288 16.04 -19.10 -19.06
C ARG A 288 14.76 -19.26 -19.87
N GLU A 289 14.31 -18.21 -20.57
CA GLU A 289 13.16 -18.27 -21.48
C GLU A 289 13.34 -19.35 -22.55
N ASN A 290 14.53 -19.41 -23.17
CA ASN A 290 14.85 -20.43 -24.16
C ASN A 290 14.86 -21.84 -23.57
N ALA A 291 15.37 -22.00 -22.35
CA ALA A 291 15.38 -23.29 -21.65
C ALA A 291 13.97 -23.77 -21.28
N LEU A 292 13.09 -22.84 -20.93
CA LEU A 292 11.68 -23.09 -20.62
C LEU A 292 10.81 -23.28 -21.87
N GLY A 293 11.29 -22.84 -23.04
CA GLY A 293 10.53 -22.89 -24.29
C GLY A 293 9.42 -21.83 -24.36
N CYS A 294 9.61 -20.69 -23.69
CA CYS A 294 8.67 -19.57 -23.76
C CYS A 294 8.48 -19.11 -25.21
N ASN A 295 7.22 -18.96 -25.66
CA ASN A 295 6.86 -18.79 -27.07
C ASN A 295 5.91 -17.62 -27.33
#